data_AF-A0A1U7CJ04-F1
#
_entry.id   AF-A0A1U7CJ04-F1
#
_cell.length_a   1.000
_cell.length_b   1.000
_cell.length_c   1.000
_cell.angle_alpha   90.00
_cell.angle_beta   90.00
_cell.angle_gamma   90.00
#
_symmetry.space_group_name_H-M   'P 1'
#
loop_
_entity.id
_entity.type
_entity.pdbx_description
1 polymer ?
#
loop_
_entity_poly.entity_id
_entity_poly.type
_entity_poly.pdbx_seq_one_letter_code
_entity_poly.pdbx_strand_id
1 'polypeptide(L)'
;MGVEYKHYLIPEDNTYAPGAEALSRLVDALLDGGFVPRESTDSFNNSTFKTTADDAHARTTGCFAQTRDQRSSSFPCPCSARDVAPLGEQDFKLVWPVESSYESGLQYPLNPFPEWGDPSYDLEIHVARDFVYHQSELIDPFVDAACRCGRNLDEYWDEGTIEAIAVFGDARIPRACPACGRPFRPQEFVAQVRDGRTGEPISRPGGVVYRFAVVVDCGKAFAREEWPIRASEAFTATIARALGQTFYQVGDVH
;
A
#
# COMPACT_ATOMS: atom_id res chain seq x y z
N MET A 1 5.88 9.91 21.66
CA MET A 1 5.67 9.09 20.46
C MET A 1 4.92 9.96 19.47
N GLY A 2 5.36 10.01 18.21
CA GLY A 2 4.71 10.84 17.20
C GLY A 2 3.64 10.02 16.49
N VAL A 3 2.56 10.68 16.09
CA VAL A 3 1.44 10.08 15.36
C VAL A 3 1.83 9.96 13.88
N GLU A 4 1.65 8.78 13.31
CA GLU A 4 1.94 8.45 11.91
C GLU A 4 0.64 8.21 11.12
N TYR A 5 0.69 8.44 9.80
CA TYR A 5 -0.49 8.34 8.93
C TYR A 5 -0.21 7.55 7.65
N LYS A 6 -1.09 6.59 7.35
CA LYS A 6 -1.10 5.86 6.08
C LYS A 6 -2.44 5.99 5.39
N HIS A 7 -2.41 6.08 4.07
CA HIS A 7 -3.60 6.12 3.24
C HIS A 7 -3.60 4.97 2.24
N TYR A 8 -4.58 4.07 2.35
CA TYR A 8 -4.70 2.88 1.52
C TYR A 8 -5.73 3.11 0.42
N LEU A 9 -5.39 2.74 -0.81
CA LEU A 9 -6.32 2.52 -1.93
C LEU A 9 -6.38 1.02 -2.22
N ILE A 10 -7.54 0.42 -1.95
CA ILE A 10 -7.77 -1.02 -2.05
C ILE A 10 -8.85 -1.29 -3.10
N PRO A 11 -8.67 -2.27 -4.01
CA PRO A 11 -9.71 -2.64 -4.96
C PRO A 11 -10.99 -3.10 -4.25
N GLU A 12 -12.16 -2.75 -4.79
CA GLU A 12 -13.46 -3.23 -4.30
C GLU A 12 -13.57 -4.77 -4.30
N ASP A 13 -12.87 -5.45 -5.21
CA ASP A 13 -12.59 -6.88 -5.10
C ASP A 13 -11.29 -7.10 -4.33
N ASN A 14 -11.37 -7.29 -3.02
CA ASN A 14 -10.21 -7.53 -2.14
C ASN A 14 -9.33 -8.71 -2.60
N THR A 15 -9.87 -9.63 -3.40
CA THR A 15 -9.15 -10.81 -3.93
C THR A 15 -8.24 -10.49 -5.11
N TYR A 16 -8.40 -9.31 -5.72
CA TYR A 16 -7.62 -8.83 -6.84
C TYR A 16 -6.12 -8.77 -6.50
N ALA A 17 -5.31 -9.34 -7.37
CA ALA A 17 -3.87 -9.20 -7.38
C ALA A 17 -3.42 -8.99 -8.83
N PRO A 18 -2.78 -7.86 -9.17
CA PRO A 18 -2.37 -7.60 -10.54
C PRO A 18 -1.22 -8.51 -10.95
N GLY A 19 -1.26 -9.00 -12.19
CA GLY A 19 -0.10 -9.65 -12.81
C GLY A 19 0.95 -8.64 -13.25
N ALA A 20 2.11 -9.15 -13.69
CA ALA A 20 3.27 -8.34 -14.07
C ALA A 20 2.96 -7.26 -15.13
N GLU A 21 2.13 -7.56 -16.13
CA GLU A 21 1.74 -6.57 -17.14
C GLU A 21 0.87 -5.45 -16.57
N ALA A 22 -0.05 -5.77 -15.65
CA ALA A 22 -0.91 -4.76 -15.03
C ALA A 22 -0.10 -3.86 -14.09
N LEU A 23 0.86 -4.41 -13.36
CA LEU A 23 1.79 -3.65 -12.53
C LEU A 23 2.69 -2.71 -13.35
N SER A 24 3.27 -3.20 -14.44
CA SER A 24 4.08 -2.37 -15.35
C SER A 24 3.25 -1.21 -15.92
N ARG A 25 2.02 -1.47 -16.38
CA ARG A 25 1.09 -0.41 -16.83
C ARG A 25 0.73 0.58 -15.74
N LEU A 26 0.58 0.13 -14.49
CA LEU A 26 0.32 1.01 -13.35
C LEU A 26 1.52 1.94 -13.10
N VAL A 27 2.74 1.40 -13.10
CA VAL A 27 3.96 2.20 -12.91
C VAL A 27 4.09 3.25 -14.02
N ASP A 28 3.89 2.86 -15.29
CA ASP A 28 3.88 3.81 -16.41
C ASP A 28 2.81 4.91 -16.23
N ALA A 29 1.61 4.54 -15.79
CA ALA A 29 0.55 5.51 -15.53
C ALA A 29 0.88 6.48 -14.38
N LEU A 30 1.53 6.01 -13.31
CA LEU A 30 1.98 6.84 -12.21
C LEU A 30 3.10 7.80 -12.64
N LEU A 31 4.03 7.34 -13.49
CA LEU A 31 5.07 8.16 -14.10
C LEU A 31 4.48 9.26 -14.97
N ASP A 32 3.54 8.91 -15.84
CA ASP A 32 2.89 9.87 -16.76
C ASP A 32 1.96 10.84 -16.01
N GLY A 33 1.37 10.41 -14.89
CA GLY A 33 0.61 11.25 -13.97
C GLY A 33 1.49 12.18 -13.11
N GLY A 34 2.81 11.97 -13.10
CA GLY A 34 3.74 12.75 -12.28
C GLY A 34 3.66 12.45 -10.79
N PHE A 35 3.19 11.27 -10.40
CA PHE A 35 3.13 10.83 -8.99
C PHE A 35 4.42 10.14 -8.53
N VAL A 36 5.21 9.62 -9.46
CA VAL A 36 6.53 9.02 -9.18
C VAL A 36 7.59 9.61 -10.11
N PRO A 37 8.86 9.70 -9.68
CA PRO A 37 9.92 10.26 -10.50
C PRO A 37 10.28 9.34 -11.66
N ARG A 38 10.59 9.93 -12.82
CA ARG A 38 11.15 9.22 -13.97
C ARG A 38 12.67 9.34 -13.92
N GLU A 39 13.40 8.26 -14.20
CA GLU A 39 14.86 8.35 -14.33
C GLU A 39 15.26 9.51 -15.27
N SER A 40 16.30 10.27 -14.89
CA SER A 40 16.86 11.41 -15.63
C SER A 40 16.00 12.67 -15.78
N THR A 41 14.91 12.83 -15.03
CA THR A 41 14.17 14.10 -14.93
C THR A 41 14.66 14.98 -13.77
N ASP A 42 14.36 16.28 -13.82
CA ASP A 42 14.63 17.19 -12.71
C ASP A 42 13.98 16.72 -11.41
N SER A 43 12.79 16.12 -11.48
CA SER A 43 12.13 15.51 -10.31
C SER A 43 12.98 14.43 -9.67
N PHE A 44 13.62 13.55 -10.44
CA PHE A 44 14.53 12.53 -9.93
C PHE A 44 15.82 13.13 -9.34
N ASN A 45 16.38 14.17 -9.97
CA ASN A 45 17.59 14.82 -9.47
C ASN A 45 17.34 15.61 -8.16
N ASN A 46 16.12 16.13 -8.00
CA ASN A 46 15.69 16.90 -6.84
C ASN A 46 15.08 16.01 -5.75
N SER A 47 14.64 14.79 -6.07
CA SER A 47 14.35 13.76 -5.07
C SER A 47 15.66 13.46 -4.33
N THR A 48 15.88 14.11 -3.21
CA THR A 48 16.95 13.73 -2.32
C THR A 48 16.61 12.33 -1.79
N PHE A 49 17.50 11.37 -2.02
CA PHE A 49 17.43 10.00 -1.47
C PHE A 49 18.49 9.86 -0.36
N LYS A 50 18.51 10.84 0.53
CA LYS A 50 19.67 11.21 1.34
C LYS A 50 19.57 10.73 2.79
N THR A 51 18.39 10.39 3.30
CA THR A 51 18.16 10.34 4.75
C THR A 51 18.15 8.95 5.38
N THR A 52 17.70 7.87 4.73
CA THR A 52 17.72 6.52 5.34
C THR A 52 18.57 5.49 4.59
N ALA A 53 18.86 4.35 5.26
CA ALA A 53 19.63 3.25 4.70
C ALA A 53 18.85 2.51 3.60
N ASP A 54 17.53 2.40 3.72
CA ASP A 54 16.67 1.77 2.72
C ASP A 54 16.53 2.64 1.46
N ASP A 55 16.50 3.97 1.61
CA ASP A 55 16.50 4.92 0.48
C ASP A 55 17.75 4.81 -0.40
N ALA A 56 18.83 4.22 0.12
CA ALA A 56 20.04 3.99 -0.66
C ALA A 56 19.75 3.13 -1.91
N HIS A 57 18.74 2.26 -1.85
CA HIS A 57 18.32 1.43 -2.97
C HIS A 57 17.53 2.21 -4.04
N ALA A 58 16.82 3.29 -3.67
CA ALA A 58 16.14 4.17 -4.62
C ALA A 58 17.09 5.11 -5.36
N ARG A 59 18.31 5.36 -4.87
CA ARG A 59 19.24 6.37 -5.45
C ARG A 59 19.51 6.26 -6.94
N THR A 60 19.40 5.06 -7.51
CA THR A 60 19.74 4.83 -8.92
C THR A 60 18.54 4.98 -9.84
N THR A 61 17.36 4.53 -9.40
CA THR A 61 16.18 4.36 -10.25
C THR A 61 14.94 5.11 -9.73
N GLY A 62 15.00 5.60 -8.50
CA GLY A 62 13.90 6.28 -7.80
C GLY A 62 12.95 5.31 -7.12
N CYS A 63 13.13 4.02 -7.33
CA CYS A 63 12.30 2.94 -6.81
C CYS A 63 13.17 1.84 -6.20
N PHE A 64 12.72 1.27 -5.09
CA PHE A 64 13.23 -0.01 -4.63
C PHE A 64 12.10 -1.02 -4.45
N ALA A 65 12.45 -2.30 -4.50
CA ALA A 65 11.56 -3.39 -4.14
C ALA A 65 12.02 -3.97 -2.80
N GLN A 66 11.07 -4.21 -1.91
CA GLN A 66 11.28 -4.97 -0.68
C GLN A 66 10.51 -6.29 -0.78
N THR A 67 11.21 -7.40 -0.57
CA THR A 67 10.67 -8.76 -0.67
C THR A 67 10.65 -9.46 0.68
N ARG A 68 10.00 -10.62 0.76
CA ARG A 68 9.82 -11.42 1.99
C ARG A 68 11.12 -11.69 2.78
N ASP A 69 12.25 -11.82 2.12
CA ASP A 69 13.55 -12.01 2.77
C ASP A 69 14.14 -10.71 3.35
N GLN A 70 13.32 -9.65 3.47
CA GLN A 70 13.67 -8.30 3.91
C GLN A 70 14.82 -7.68 3.11
N ARG A 71 15.03 -8.14 1.86
CA ARG A 71 16.02 -7.55 0.99
C ARG A 71 15.40 -6.40 0.24
N SER A 72 15.78 -5.19 0.63
CA SER A 72 15.61 -4.00 -0.19
C SER A 72 16.61 -4.06 -1.36
N SER A 73 16.13 -3.81 -2.57
CA SER A 73 16.99 -3.75 -3.75
C SER A 73 16.46 -2.73 -4.74
N SER A 74 17.37 -2.07 -5.47
CA SER A 74 16.96 -1.12 -6.50
C SER A 74 16.08 -1.80 -7.53
N PHE A 75 14.98 -1.16 -7.90
CA PHE A 75 14.03 -1.68 -8.87
C PHE A 75 13.93 -0.73 -10.07
N PRO A 76 13.92 -1.22 -11.31
CA PRO A 76 13.86 -0.36 -12.50
C PRO A 76 12.64 0.57 -12.49
N CYS A 77 12.80 1.84 -12.90
CA CYS A 77 11.67 2.76 -13.07
C CYS A 77 11.89 3.70 -14.27
N PRO A 78 11.19 3.50 -15.41
CA PRO A 78 10.06 2.59 -15.62
C PRO A 78 10.45 1.11 -15.53
N CYS A 79 9.48 0.27 -15.17
CA CYS A 79 9.63 -1.18 -15.16
C CYS A 79 8.79 -1.82 -16.28
N SER A 80 9.32 -2.90 -16.85
CA SER A 80 8.59 -3.76 -17.77
C SER A 80 7.95 -4.93 -17.02
N ALA A 81 7.03 -5.63 -17.68
CA ALA A 81 6.50 -6.89 -17.16
C ALA A 81 7.60 -7.95 -16.90
N ARG A 82 8.74 -7.88 -17.60
CA ARG A 82 9.87 -8.80 -17.37
C ARG A 82 10.62 -8.50 -16.08
N ASP A 83 10.62 -7.26 -15.63
CA ASP A 83 11.26 -6.85 -14.37
C ASP A 83 10.39 -7.24 -13.17
N VAL A 84 9.07 -7.22 -13.34
CA VAL A 84 8.10 -7.63 -12.30
C VAL A 84 7.93 -9.15 -12.22
N ALA A 85 7.99 -9.87 -13.35
CA ALA A 85 7.73 -11.31 -13.38
C ALA A 85 8.56 -12.16 -12.40
N PRO A 86 9.86 -11.87 -12.14
CA PRO A 86 10.65 -12.57 -11.12
C PRO A 86 10.11 -12.45 -9.69
N LEU A 87 9.33 -11.39 -9.39
CA LEU A 87 8.68 -11.24 -8.09
C LEU A 87 7.54 -12.26 -7.92
N GLY A 88 6.94 -12.73 -9.01
CA GLY A 88 6.00 -13.86 -9.02
C GLY A 88 4.80 -13.69 -8.07
N GLU A 89 4.42 -14.78 -7.38
CA GLU A 89 3.38 -14.76 -6.33
C GLU A 89 3.98 -14.54 -4.93
N GLN A 90 5.15 -13.90 -4.80
CA GLN A 90 5.71 -13.62 -3.48
C GLN A 90 5.12 -12.32 -2.90
N ASP A 91 5.31 -12.13 -1.60
CA ASP A 91 5.02 -10.86 -0.95
C ASP A 91 6.11 -9.85 -1.31
N PHE A 92 5.71 -8.69 -1.83
CA PHE A 92 6.63 -7.58 -2.07
C PHE A 92 5.92 -6.23 -1.99
N LYS A 93 6.71 -5.18 -1.78
CA LYS A 93 6.31 -3.81 -2.07
C LYS A 93 7.30 -3.11 -2.99
N LEU A 94 6.78 -2.30 -3.90
CA LEU A 94 7.58 -1.30 -4.62
C LEU A 94 7.40 0.04 -3.91
N VAL A 95 8.50 0.73 -3.64
CA VAL A 95 8.51 1.96 -2.84
C VAL A 95 9.22 3.07 -3.60
N TRP A 96 8.57 4.22 -3.67
CA TRP A 96 9.14 5.48 -4.14
C TRP A 96 9.16 6.46 -2.95
N PRO A 97 10.32 6.61 -2.29
CA PRO A 97 10.46 7.58 -1.22
C PRO A 97 10.53 8.99 -1.80
N VAL A 98 9.70 9.88 -1.26
CA VAL A 98 9.64 11.31 -1.61
C VAL A 98 9.99 12.11 -0.36
N GLU A 99 11.24 12.55 -0.23
CA GLU A 99 11.69 13.34 0.92
C GLU A 99 11.10 14.76 0.94
N SER A 100 10.76 15.29 -0.23
CA SER A 100 10.26 16.65 -0.43
C SER A 100 9.25 16.68 -1.58
N SER A 101 8.01 17.04 -1.28
CA SER A 101 6.99 17.26 -2.29
C SER A 101 7.23 18.55 -3.09
N TYR A 102 7.79 19.60 -2.46
CA TYR A 102 8.07 20.86 -3.16
C TYR A 102 9.26 20.76 -4.13
N GLU A 103 10.37 20.15 -3.71
CA GLU A 103 11.59 20.06 -4.52
C GLU A 103 11.45 19.01 -5.63
N SER A 104 10.76 17.90 -5.36
CA SER A 104 10.56 16.83 -6.35
C SER A 104 9.70 17.28 -7.53
N GLY A 105 8.85 18.29 -7.39
CA GLY A 105 7.92 18.72 -8.44
C GLY A 105 6.90 17.65 -8.84
N LEU A 106 6.76 16.59 -8.03
CA LEU A 106 5.76 15.54 -8.20
C LEU A 106 4.38 16.04 -7.74
N GLN A 107 3.33 15.44 -8.28
CA GLN A 107 1.98 15.66 -7.78
C GLN A 107 1.81 14.94 -6.44
N TYR A 108 1.37 15.68 -5.42
CA TYR A 108 1.05 15.09 -4.13
C TYR A 108 -0.24 14.24 -4.23
N PRO A 109 -0.24 12.98 -3.77
CA PRO A 109 -1.33 12.04 -4.04
C PRO A 109 -2.57 12.26 -3.16
N LEU A 110 -2.47 13.02 -2.07
CA LEU A 110 -3.57 13.22 -1.12
C LEU A 110 -4.10 14.66 -1.11
N ASN A 111 -5.31 14.83 -0.57
CA ASN A 111 -6.00 16.10 -0.39
C ASN A 111 -6.71 16.09 0.98
N PRO A 112 -6.59 17.14 1.81
CA PRO A 112 -5.83 18.38 1.58
C PRO A 112 -4.31 18.17 1.55
N PHE A 113 -3.62 19.07 0.87
CA PHE A 113 -2.16 19.18 0.95
C PHE A 113 -1.77 19.67 2.35
N PRO A 114 -0.74 19.11 3.01
CA PRO A 114 -0.32 19.51 4.35
C PRO A 114 0.04 21.01 4.44
N GLU A 115 -0.53 21.76 5.39
CA GLU A 115 -0.31 23.22 5.45
C GLU A 115 1.10 23.61 5.94
N TRP A 116 1.79 22.70 6.65
CA TRP A 116 3.03 23.02 7.37
C TRP A 116 4.19 22.20 6.85
N GLY A 117 5.22 22.92 6.39
CA GLY A 117 6.47 22.32 5.93
C GLY A 117 6.35 21.70 4.55
N ASP A 118 7.40 20.98 4.18
CA ASP A 118 7.50 20.23 2.94
C ASP A 118 7.19 18.77 3.25
N PRO A 119 6.05 18.22 2.79
CA PRO A 119 5.66 16.89 3.20
C PRO A 119 6.51 15.84 2.51
N SER A 120 7.10 14.97 3.32
CA SER A 120 7.71 13.72 2.89
C SER A 120 6.68 12.59 2.91
N TYR A 121 6.74 11.67 1.95
CA TYR A 121 5.91 10.48 1.95
C TYR A 121 6.57 9.37 1.14
N ASP A 122 6.17 8.13 1.40
CA ASP A 122 6.47 7.01 0.53
C ASP A 122 5.21 6.67 -0.27
N LEU A 123 5.34 6.58 -1.59
CA LEU A 123 4.33 5.91 -2.39
C LEU A 123 4.69 4.44 -2.49
N GLU A 124 3.80 3.56 -2.02
CA GLU A 124 4.02 2.12 -1.98
C GLU A 124 2.99 1.39 -2.86
N ILE A 125 3.44 0.36 -3.56
CA ILE A 125 2.57 -0.62 -4.22
C ILE A 125 2.75 -1.95 -3.49
N HIS A 126 1.73 -2.42 -2.81
CA HIS A 126 1.73 -3.68 -2.07
C HIS A 126 1.17 -4.80 -2.92
N VAL A 127 1.88 -5.93 -2.99
CA VAL A 127 1.41 -7.15 -3.64
C VAL A 127 1.68 -8.32 -2.71
N ALA A 128 0.63 -9.07 -2.40
CA ALA A 128 0.68 -10.16 -1.45
C ALA A 128 0.13 -11.46 -2.03
N ARG A 129 0.80 -12.56 -1.69
CA ARG A 129 0.40 -13.92 -2.04
C ARG A 129 -0.95 -14.27 -1.43
N ASP A 130 -1.00 -14.14 -0.11
CA ASP A 130 -2.17 -14.29 0.75
C ASP A 130 -2.68 -12.89 1.12
N PHE A 131 -3.76 -12.80 1.87
CA PHE A 131 -4.28 -11.50 2.26
C PHE A 131 -3.41 -10.87 3.34
N VAL A 132 -3.01 -9.63 3.14
CA VAL A 132 -2.64 -8.71 4.22
C VAL A 132 -3.92 -8.35 4.95
N TYR A 133 -3.88 -8.40 6.27
CA TYR A 133 -4.98 -8.06 7.15
C TYR A 133 -4.52 -6.97 8.11
N HIS A 134 -4.63 -5.72 7.66
CA HIS A 134 -4.19 -4.58 8.45
C HIS A 134 -5.17 -4.32 9.59
N GLN A 135 -4.62 -4.13 10.79
CA GLN A 135 -5.34 -3.84 12.02
C GLN A 135 -4.63 -2.71 12.75
N SER A 136 -5.40 -1.82 13.37
CA SER A 136 -4.89 -0.70 14.14
C SER A 136 -5.88 -0.33 15.25
N GLU A 137 -5.58 0.68 16.06
CA GLU A 137 -6.54 1.20 17.05
C GLU A 137 -7.84 1.73 16.41
N LEU A 138 -7.82 2.03 15.12
CA LEU A 138 -8.94 2.60 14.36
C LEU A 138 -9.58 1.59 13.40
N ILE A 139 -8.99 0.41 13.23
CA ILE A 139 -9.46 -0.62 12.32
C ILE A 139 -9.75 -1.89 13.13
N ASP A 140 -11.02 -2.13 13.40
CA ASP A 140 -11.45 -3.30 14.14
C ASP A 140 -11.21 -4.58 13.32
N PRO A 141 -10.81 -5.69 13.97
CA PRO A 141 -10.79 -6.98 13.31
C PRO A 141 -12.20 -7.41 12.88
N PHE A 142 -12.28 -8.29 11.87
CA PHE A 142 -13.46 -9.12 11.63
C PHE A 142 -13.84 -9.85 12.92
N VAL A 143 -15.13 -9.80 13.25
CA VAL A 143 -15.68 -10.45 14.45
C VAL A 143 -15.50 -11.98 14.42
N ASP A 144 -15.48 -12.58 13.23
CA ASP A 144 -15.27 -14.02 13.04
C ASP A 144 -14.69 -14.30 11.64
N ALA A 145 -13.37 -14.26 11.49
CA ALA A 145 -12.69 -14.58 10.23
C ALA A 145 -12.63 -16.10 9.98
N ALA A 146 -13.74 -16.82 10.17
CA ALA A 146 -13.80 -18.26 10.00
C ALA A 146 -14.20 -18.69 8.58
N CYS A 147 -13.62 -19.81 8.15
CA CYS A 147 -14.15 -20.56 7.02
C CYS A 147 -15.45 -21.28 7.42
N ARG A 148 -16.32 -21.57 6.45
CA ARG A 148 -17.56 -22.35 6.67
C ARG A 148 -17.32 -23.76 7.22
N CYS A 149 -16.11 -24.30 7.15
CA CYS A 149 -15.76 -25.57 7.80
C CYS A 149 -15.46 -25.40 9.31
N GLY A 150 -15.65 -24.21 9.87
CA GLY A 150 -15.39 -23.87 11.27
C GLY A 150 -13.92 -23.59 11.60
N ARG A 151 -13.03 -23.61 10.60
CA ARG A 151 -11.61 -23.27 10.81
C ARG A 151 -11.48 -21.75 10.87
N ASN A 152 -10.95 -21.25 11.99
CA ASN A 152 -10.54 -19.85 12.09
C ASN A 152 -9.35 -19.59 11.15
N LEU A 153 -9.40 -18.50 10.39
CA LEU A 153 -8.39 -18.12 9.41
C LEU A 153 -7.51 -16.95 9.88
N ASP A 154 -7.88 -16.27 10.98
CA ASP A 154 -7.01 -15.27 11.61
C ASP A 154 -5.80 -15.90 12.32
N GLU A 155 -5.90 -17.18 12.73
CA GLU A 155 -4.85 -17.98 13.39
C GLU A 155 -3.64 -18.31 12.48
N TYR A 156 -3.58 -17.77 11.27
CA TYR A 156 -2.41 -17.93 10.39
C TYR A 156 -1.17 -17.16 10.89
N TRP A 157 -1.30 -16.45 12.03
CA TRP A 157 -0.19 -16.06 12.89
C TRP A 157 0.42 -17.28 13.60
N ASP A 158 1.43 -17.91 13.00
CA ASP A 158 2.21 -18.92 13.73
C ASP A 158 3.28 -18.20 14.58
N GLU A 159 3.08 -18.20 15.90
CA GLU A 159 3.95 -17.57 16.91
C GLU A 159 5.42 -18.05 16.84
N GLY A 160 5.70 -19.15 16.12
CA GLY A 160 7.05 -19.65 15.85
C GLY A 160 7.76 -19.06 14.61
N THR A 161 7.08 -18.22 13.82
CA THR A 161 7.61 -17.67 12.54
C THR A 161 7.58 -16.14 12.49
N ILE A 162 8.05 -15.49 13.57
CA ILE A 162 8.20 -14.03 13.64
C ILE A 162 8.98 -13.47 12.42
N GLU A 163 9.87 -14.26 11.81
CA GLU A 163 10.59 -13.90 10.57
C GLU A 163 9.71 -13.83 9.31
N ALA A 164 8.51 -14.42 9.31
CA ALA A 164 7.61 -14.47 8.15
C ALA A 164 6.68 -13.24 8.01
N ILE A 165 6.71 -12.29 8.96
CA ILE A 165 5.93 -11.04 8.98
C ILE A 165 6.56 -9.93 8.09
N ALA A 166 7.68 -10.25 7.44
CA ALA A 166 8.72 -9.34 7.05
C ALA A 166 8.39 -8.13 6.15
N VAL A 167 7.43 -8.22 5.21
CA VAL A 167 7.26 -7.14 4.20
C VAL A 167 6.32 -6.04 4.68
N PHE A 168 5.20 -6.43 5.28
CA PHE A 168 4.10 -5.49 5.58
C PHE A 168 3.96 -5.18 7.07
N GLY A 169 4.48 -6.02 7.97
CA GLY A 169 4.29 -5.84 9.41
C GLY A 169 2.89 -6.21 9.92
N ASP A 170 2.03 -6.76 9.06
CA ASP A 170 0.60 -6.97 9.31
C ASP A 170 0.21 -8.45 9.47
N ALA A 171 -1.00 -8.65 10.01
CA ALA A 171 -1.65 -9.96 10.03
C ALA A 171 -1.86 -10.52 8.63
N ARG A 172 -2.03 -11.85 8.57
CA ARG A 172 -2.17 -12.57 7.31
C ARG A 172 -3.37 -13.50 7.39
N ILE A 173 -4.16 -13.55 6.31
CA ILE A 173 -5.25 -14.52 6.15
C ILE A 173 -5.00 -15.30 4.86
N PRO A 174 -5.03 -16.64 4.86
CA PRO A 174 -4.76 -17.43 3.67
C PRO A 174 -5.83 -17.24 2.60
N ARG A 175 -5.44 -17.20 1.32
CA ARG A 175 -6.38 -17.01 0.20
C ARG A 175 -7.43 -18.12 0.07
N ALA A 176 -7.12 -19.29 0.61
CA ALA A 176 -8.01 -20.43 0.70
C ALA A 176 -7.83 -21.11 2.05
N CYS A 177 -8.91 -21.66 2.59
CA CYS A 177 -8.87 -22.38 3.86
C CYS A 177 -7.91 -23.58 3.74
N PRO A 178 -6.89 -23.70 4.61
CA PRO A 178 -5.94 -24.81 4.53
C PRO A 178 -6.58 -26.17 4.83
N ALA A 179 -7.69 -26.20 5.57
CA ALA A 179 -8.38 -27.44 5.93
C ALA A 179 -9.29 -27.99 4.81
N CYS A 180 -9.99 -27.12 4.08
CA CYS A 180 -11.00 -27.56 3.10
C CYS A 180 -10.80 -27.00 1.67
N GLY A 181 -9.78 -26.16 1.44
CA GLY A 181 -9.45 -25.58 0.15
C GLY A 181 -10.42 -24.50 -0.36
N ARG A 182 -11.48 -24.18 0.39
CA ARG A 182 -12.46 -23.17 -0.01
C ARG A 182 -11.81 -21.78 -0.07
N PRO A 183 -12.04 -20.99 -1.14
CA PRO A 183 -11.50 -19.63 -1.22
C PRO A 183 -12.06 -18.75 -0.11
N PHE A 184 -11.21 -17.92 0.48
CA PHE A 184 -11.62 -16.86 1.39
C PHE A 184 -11.98 -15.61 0.59
N ARG A 185 -13.09 -14.96 0.96
CA ARG A 185 -13.60 -13.76 0.29
C ARG A 185 -13.80 -12.67 1.35
N PRO A 186 -12.81 -11.78 1.56
CA PRO A 186 -12.88 -10.76 2.60
C PRO A 186 -14.15 -9.91 2.52
N GLN A 187 -14.62 -9.60 1.32
CA GLN A 187 -15.83 -8.82 1.07
C GLN A 187 -17.13 -9.45 1.61
N GLU A 188 -17.12 -10.73 2.00
CA GLU A 188 -18.24 -11.38 2.71
C GLU A 188 -18.28 -11.02 4.21
N PHE A 189 -17.23 -10.39 4.73
CA PHE A 189 -17.10 -9.93 6.12
C PHE A 189 -17.13 -8.40 6.16
N VAL A 190 -17.58 -7.84 7.29
CA VAL A 190 -17.63 -6.39 7.51
C VAL A 190 -16.77 -6.07 8.72
N ALA A 191 -15.84 -5.13 8.55
CA ALA A 191 -15.10 -4.52 9.65
C ALA A 191 -15.67 -3.12 9.94
N GLN A 192 -15.50 -2.64 11.17
CA GLN A 192 -15.66 -1.23 11.48
C GLN A 192 -14.31 -0.55 11.31
N VAL A 193 -14.28 0.47 10.45
CA VAL A 193 -13.11 1.29 10.19
C VAL A 193 -13.45 2.70 10.63
N ARG A 194 -12.67 3.27 11.55
CA ARG A 194 -12.82 4.66 11.94
C ARG A 194 -11.94 5.50 11.03
N ASP A 195 -12.47 6.60 10.52
CA ASP A 195 -11.65 7.55 9.79
C ASP A 195 -10.52 8.04 10.70
N GLY A 196 -9.26 7.88 10.23
CA GLY A 196 -8.06 8.24 10.96
C GLY A 196 -8.10 9.62 11.64
N ARG A 197 -8.82 10.56 11.04
CA ARG A 197 -8.87 11.95 11.49
C ARG A 197 -10.14 12.28 12.26
N THR A 198 -11.31 11.93 11.73
CA THR A 198 -12.60 12.31 12.34
C THR A 198 -13.04 11.31 13.42
N GLY A 199 -12.49 10.09 13.42
CA GLY A 199 -12.89 9.00 14.29
C GLY A 199 -14.29 8.44 13.97
N GLU A 200 -14.94 8.94 12.92
CA GLU A 200 -16.27 8.51 12.52
C GLU A 200 -16.21 7.04 12.05
N PRO A 201 -17.07 6.16 12.60
CA PRO A 201 -17.09 4.76 12.23
C PRO A 201 -17.74 4.57 10.85
N ILE A 202 -17.10 3.76 10.03
CA ILE A 202 -17.54 3.36 8.71
C ILE A 202 -17.56 1.83 8.68
N SER A 203 -18.73 1.26 8.38
CA SER A 203 -18.83 -0.18 8.11
C SER A 203 -18.28 -0.49 6.72
N ARG A 204 -17.23 -1.29 6.63
CA ARG A 204 -16.54 -1.59 5.38
C ARG A 204 -16.53 -3.09 5.08
N PRO A 205 -17.23 -3.55 4.02
CA PRO A 205 -17.04 -4.90 3.49
C PRO A 205 -15.56 -5.11 3.14
N GLY A 206 -14.99 -6.23 3.58
CA GLY A 206 -13.57 -6.54 3.40
C GLY A 206 -12.61 -5.79 4.32
N GLY A 207 -13.08 -4.80 5.10
CA GLY A 207 -12.22 -4.02 6.00
C GLY A 207 -10.97 -3.46 5.30
N VAL A 208 -9.81 -3.60 5.94
CA VAL A 208 -8.48 -3.30 5.34
C VAL A 208 -7.73 -4.59 5.03
N VAL A 209 -8.42 -5.53 4.39
CA VAL A 209 -7.87 -6.82 3.95
C VAL A 209 -7.62 -6.80 2.45
N TYR A 210 -6.41 -7.11 1.99
CA TYR A 210 -6.08 -6.98 0.57
C TYR A 210 -4.98 -7.94 0.12
N ARG A 211 -5.00 -8.27 -1.18
CA ARG A 211 -3.83 -8.85 -1.88
C ARG A 211 -3.07 -7.82 -2.70
N PHE A 212 -3.70 -6.67 -2.94
CA PHE A 212 -3.13 -5.54 -3.64
C PHE A 212 -3.62 -4.24 -3.01
N ALA A 213 -2.72 -3.31 -2.75
CA ALA A 213 -3.06 -1.95 -2.35
C ALA A 213 -2.03 -0.97 -2.93
N VAL A 214 -2.48 0.25 -3.20
CA VAL A 214 -1.58 1.40 -3.33
C VAL A 214 -1.65 2.16 -2.02
N VAL A 215 -0.50 2.42 -1.40
CA VAL A 215 -0.40 3.05 -0.09
C VAL A 215 0.38 4.34 -0.20
N VAL A 216 -0.09 5.39 0.46
CA VAL A 216 0.68 6.61 0.68
C VAL A 216 1.03 6.64 2.17
N ASP A 217 2.27 6.33 2.50
CA ASP A 217 2.78 6.43 3.87
C ASP A 217 3.33 7.84 4.08
N CYS A 218 2.62 8.65 4.86
CA CYS A 218 3.03 10.03 5.11
C CYS A 218 3.97 10.14 6.33
N GLY A 219 4.21 9.04 7.06
CA GLY A 219 4.80 9.09 8.39
C GLY A 219 4.13 10.21 9.21
N LYS A 220 4.91 11.23 9.59
CA LYS A 220 4.44 12.37 10.42
C LYS A 220 4.05 13.62 9.62
N ALA A 221 4.12 13.56 8.29
CA ALA A 221 4.01 14.69 7.37
C ALA A 221 2.67 14.68 6.60
N PHE A 222 1.57 14.80 7.33
CA PHE A 222 0.21 14.82 6.78
C PHE A 222 -0.58 16.04 7.26
N ALA A 223 -1.69 16.34 6.58
CA ALA A 223 -2.52 17.51 6.87
C ALA A 223 -3.17 17.41 8.26
N ARG A 224 -3.22 18.53 8.99
CA ARG A 224 -3.65 18.56 10.41
C ARG A 224 -5.02 19.16 10.62
N GLU A 225 -5.65 19.75 9.61
CA GLU A 225 -7.02 20.25 9.71
C GLU A 225 -8.02 19.13 10.09
N GLU A 226 -9.23 19.52 10.52
CA GLU A 226 -10.30 18.58 10.92
C GLU A 226 -11.00 17.90 9.72
N TRP A 227 -10.48 18.07 8.50
CA TRP A 227 -11.06 17.49 7.29
C TRP A 227 -10.56 16.07 7.04
N PRO A 228 -11.40 15.21 6.45
CA PRO A 228 -10.95 13.89 6.04
C PRO A 228 -9.87 14.01 4.97
N ILE A 229 -8.76 13.29 5.17
CA ILE A 229 -7.74 13.12 4.14
C ILE A 229 -8.23 12.07 3.14
N ARG A 230 -8.12 12.39 1.85
CA ARG A 230 -8.55 11.56 0.74
C ARG A 230 -7.48 11.53 -0.35
N ALA A 231 -7.38 10.42 -1.07
CA ALA A 231 -6.66 10.39 -2.33
C ALA A 231 -7.23 11.42 -3.31
N SER A 232 -6.34 12.14 -4.01
CA SER A 232 -6.76 13.12 -5.01
C SER A 232 -7.50 12.43 -6.16
N GLU A 233 -8.40 13.16 -6.83
CA GLU A 233 -9.18 12.61 -7.96
C GLU A 233 -8.25 12.17 -9.10
N ALA A 234 -7.21 12.96 -9.39
CA ALA A 234 -6.22 12.64 -10.42
C ALA A 234 -5.47 11.34 -10.09
N PHE A 235 -5.04 11.17 -8.84
CA PHE A 235 -4.34 9.97 -8.39
C PHE A 235 -5.24 8.73 -8.46
N THR A 236 -6.45 8.83 -7.91
CA THR A 236 -7.44 7.75 -7.93
C THR A 236 -7.81 7.35 -9.37
N ALA A 237 -8.06 8.32 -10.24
CA ALA A 237 -8.40 8.08 -11.64
C ALA A 237 -7.25 7.43 -12.42
N THR A 238 -6.00 7.79 -12.10
CA THR A 238 -4.79 7.21 -12.71
C THR A 238 -4.70 5.72 -12.41
N ILE A 239 -4.81 5.35 -11.12
CA ILE A 239 -4.76 3.95 -10.67
C ILE A 239 -5.94 3.14 -11.22
N ALA A 240 -7.16 3.67 -11.09
CA ALA A 240 -8.38 3.00 -11.54
C ALA A 240 -8.35 2.69 -13.05
N ARG A 241 -7.90 3.66 -13.86
CA ARG A 241 -7.78 3.49 -15.32
C ARG A 241 -6.70 2.47 -15.69
N ALA A 242 -5.54 2.51 -15.04
CA ALA A 242 -4.43 1.64 -15.36
C ALA A 242 -4.74 0.15 -15.09
N LEU A 243 -5.48 -0.11 -14.00
CA LEU A 243 -5.82 -1.46 -13.56
C LEU A 243 -7.19 -1.95 -14.02
N GLY A 244 -8.07 -1.03 -14.47
CA GLY A 244 -9.45 -1.35 -14.82
C GLY A 244 -10.25 -1.83 -13.59
N GLN A 245 -9.98 -1.25 -12.43
CA GLN A 245 -10.59 -1.60 -11.14
C GLN A 245 -11.19 -0.37 -10.48
N THR A 246 -12.21 -0.58 -9.64
CA THR A 246 -12.72 0.44 -8.72
C THR A 246 -12.05 0.27 -7.35
N PHE A 247 -11.79 1.37 -6.68
CA PHE A 247 -11.07 1.40 -5.41
C PHE A 247 -11.89 2.09 -4.34
N TYR A 248 -11.71 1.63 -3.12
CA TYR A 248 -12.05 2.38 -1.92
C TYR A 248 -10.80 2.82 -1.20
N GLN A 249 -10.97 3.77 -0.29
CA GLN A 249 -9.86 4.35 0.45
C GLN A 249 -10.07 4.27 1.95
N VAL A 250 -8.98 4.07 2.68
CA VAL A 250 -8.96 4.04 4.14
C VAL A 250 -7.75 4.84 4.62
N GLY A 251 -7.98 5.82 5.48
CA GLY A 251 -6.93 6.54 6.19
C GLY A 251 -6.78 5.98 7.59
N ASP A 252 -5.56 5.64 7.98
CA ASP A 252 -5.22 5.09 9.29
C ASP A 252 -4.20 5.98 10.01
N VAL A 253 -4.37 6.10 11.32
CA VAL A 253 -3.49 6.85 12.23
C VAL A 253 -3.01 5.90 13.32
N HIS A 254 -1.69 5.83 13.55
CA HIS A 254 -1.07 4.98 14.58
C HIS A 254 0.14 5.64 15.27
#